data_AF-A0A3D5WVG2-F1
#
_entry.id   AF-A0A3D5WVG2-F1
#
_cell.length_a   1.000
_cell.length_b   1.000
_cell.length_c   1.000
_cell.angle_alpha   90.00
_cell.angle_beta   90.00
_cell.angle_gamma   90.00
#
_symmetry.space_group_name_H-M   'P 1'
#
loop_
_entity.id
_entity.type
_entity.pdbx_description
1 polymer ?
#
loop_
_entity_poly.entity_id
_entity_poly.type
_entity_poly.pdbx_seq_one_letter_code
_entity_poly.pdbx_strand_id
1 'polypeptide(L)'
;MKKKILAIFLVVAMVAALAVGLTACKKDDGKKDAKEITLPAYNVEEPDYSGIDFSNIKIGMLCLHDKNSTYDKNFIVAMEEVQRAFNLREDQVIIKTGIDENNECYDGAMDLVDAGCNIVFADSFGHEAHMLKAAKQAPKVLFAHATGTRAHTENLPNFVNAFASIYEGRFLAGVAAGLKLNEMIAAGKFTAEEAKMGYVGAYTYAEVVSGYTSFYLGAKSVCPTVTMDVTFTGRWYDETAEFNAANALINGKCKLISQHADSMGAPNACEAAGVPNVSYNGSTFDACPDTFIVSSRINWAPYYKYIIAKMAKAEGNDASKANVDKDWIGTIKTGSVVLTNVGGGAAAKGTVEKIVEVREKLVKGEINVFDTKTFTVKDKKLETYMANVNFEDDGTGKDNNKADTQVIDENGVFCESTHRSAPYFDVEIDGIKLLDRKY
;
A
#
# COMPACT_ATOMS: atom_id res chain seq x y z
N MET A 1 -31.52 -18.32 24.44
CA MET A 1 -30.76 -19.34 23.67
C MET A 1 -31.19 -19.52 22.21
N LYS A 2 -32.35 -19.02 21.73
CA LYS A 2 -32.79 -19.23 20.33
C LYS A 2 -32.31 -18.19 19.30
N LYS A 3 -31.77 -17.02 19.71
CA LYS A 3 -31.26 -15.98 18.78
C LYS A 3 -29.81 -16.20 18.31
N LYS A 4 -28.97 -16.90 19.09
CA LYS A 4 -27.57 -17.19 18.70
C LYS A 4 -27.43 -18.35 17.70
N ILE A 5 -28.40 -19.25 17.63
CA ILE A 5 -28.38 -20.39 16.70
C ILE A 5 -28.81 -19.97 15.28
N LEU A 6 -29.68 -18.95 15.16
CA LEU A 6 -30.14 -18.46 13.85
C LEU A 6 -29.06 -17.65 13.10
N ALA A 7 -28.18 -16.95 13.82
CA ALA A 7 -27.07 -16.21 13.23
C ALA A 7 -25.99 -17.12 12.65
N ILE A 8 -25.74 -18.28 13.27
CA ILE A 8 -24.73 -19.26 12.80
C ILE A 8 -25.23 -19.99 11.54
N PHE A 9 -26.54 -20.26 11.43
CA PHE A 9 -27.11 -20.87 10.22
C PHE A 9 -27.12 -19.94 9.00
N LEU A 10 -27.22 -18.62 9.20
CA LEU A 10 -27.17 -17.63 8.11
C LEU A 10 -25.76 -17.45 7.54
N VAL A 11 -24.73 -17.54 8.39
CA VAL A 11 -23.32 -17.47 7.95
C VAL A 11 -22.91 -18.72 7.16
N VAL A 12 -23.38 -19.92 7.57
CA VAL A 12 -23.08 -21.17 6.83
C VAL A 12 -23.88 -21.25 5.52
N ALA A 13 -25.09 -20.69 5.45
CA ALA A 13 -25.88 -20.65 4.21
C ALA A 13 -25.31 -19.68 3.16
N MET A 14 -24.68 -18.56 3.57
CA MET A 14 -23.99 -17.66 2.63
C MET A 14 -22.67 -18.25 2.09
N VAL A 15 -21.99 -19.11 2.86
CA VAL A 15 -20.79 -19.81 2.37
C VAL A 15 -21.16 -20.94 1.39
N ALA A 16 -22.37 -21.52 1.49
CA ALA A 16 -22.84 -22.57 0.58
C ALA A 16 -23.52 -22.05 -0.70
N ALA A 17 -23.99 -20.79 -0.74
CA ALA A 17 -24.69 -20.22 -1.89
C ALA A 17 -23.76 -19.64 -2.99
N LEU A 18 -22.45 -19.56 -2.73
CA LEU A 18 -21.44 -19.14 -3.72
C LEU A 18 -20.81 -20.31 -4.50
N ALA A 19 -21.30 -21.54 -4.33
CA ALA A 19 -20.76 -22.75 -4.95
C ALA A 19 -21.60 -23.35 -6.09
N VAL A 20 -22.65 -22.68 -6.59
CA VAL A 20 -23.46 -23.21 -7.71
C VAL A 20 -23.59 -22.18 -8.84
N GLY A 21 -22.52 -22.09 -9.63
CA GLY A 21 -22.48 -21.42 -10.92
C GLY A 21 -21.84 -22.32 -11.98
N LEU A 22 -22.25 -23.59 -12.04
CA LEU A 22 -21.82 -24.54 -13.07
C LEU A 22 -23.05 -25.02 -13.85
N THR A 23 -23.32 -24.38 -14.99
CA THR A 23 -23.82 -25.06 -16.20
C THR A 23 -23.79 -24.09 -17.39
N ALA A 24 -22.73 -24.18 -18.19
CA ALA A 24 -22.82 -23.96 -19.64
C ALA A 24 -21.72 -24.81 -20.28
N CYS A 25 -22.10 -25.92 -20.91
CA CYS A 25 -21.19 -26.70 -21.75
C CYS A 25 -20.74 -25.84 -22.93
N LYS A 26 -19.52 -25.31 -22.86
CA LYS A 26 -18.77 -24.81 -24.02
C LYS A 26 -17.58 -25.74 -24.24
N LYS A 27 -17.34 -26.07 -25.51
CA LYS A 27 -16.21 -26.87 -25.97
C LYS A 27 -14.91 -26.22 -25.48
N ASP A 28 -14.07 -27.03 -24.86
CA ASP A 28 -12.74 -26.68 -24.38
C ASP A 28 -11.82 -26.42 -25.58
N ASP A 29 -11.55 -25.13 -25.84
CA ASP A 29 -10.66 -24.60 -26.87
C ASP A 29 -9.25 -24.29 -26.31
N GLY A 30 -8.92 -24.76 -25.10
CA GLY A 30 -7.56 -24.70 -24.54
C GLY A 30 -7.08 -23.30 -24.16
N LYS A 31 -7.92 -22.26 -24.29
CA LYS A 31 -7.69 -20.94 -23.68
C LYS A 31 -8.20 -20.98 -22.24
N LYS A 32 -7.31 -20.70 -21.28
CA LYS A 32 -7.74 -20.40 -19.91
C LYS A 32 -8.69 -19.21 -19.96
N ASP A 33 -9.90 -19.36 -19.43
CA ASP A 33 -10.80 -18.25 -19.14
C ASP A 33 -10.10 -17.34 -18.10
N ALA A 34 -9.31 -16.37 -18.57
CA ALA A 34 -8.70 -15.36 -17.73
C ALA A 34 -9.84 -14.50 -17.17
N LYS A 35 -10.30 -14.84 -15.96
CA LYS A 35 -11.27 -14.07 -15.19
C LYS A 35 -10.66 -13.70 -13.85
N GLU A 36 -11.01 -12.52 -13.36
CA GLU A 36 -10.74 -12.17 -11.97
C GLU A 36 -11.63 -13.00 -11.03
N ILE A 37 -11.01 -13.57 -10.01
CA ILE A 37 -11.67 -14.25 -8.90
C ILE A 37 -11.81 -13.24 -7.78
N THR A 38 -13.05 -12.95 -7.39
CA THR A 38 -13.35 -11.96 -6.36
C THR A 38 -12.81 -12.37 -5.00
N LEU A 39 -12.05 -11.49 -4.34
CA LEU A 39 -11.74 -11.67 -2.92
C LEU A 39 -12.98 -11.35 -2.09
N PRO A 40 -13.35 -12.21 -1.12
CA PRO A 40 -14.50 -11.94 -0.29
C PRO A 40 -14.26 -10.70 0.58
N ALA A 41 -15.31 -9.88 0.68
CA ALA A 41 -15.38 -8.80 1.65
C ALA A 41 -15.17 -9.33 3.08
N TYR A 42 -14.69 -8.46 3.95
CA TYR A 42 -14.42 -8.76 5.33
C TYR A 42 -14.86 -7.58 6.20
N ASN A 43 -14.99 -7.84 7.50
CA ASN A 43 -15.41 -6.82 8.43
C ASN A 43 -14.33 -5.75 8.55
N VAL A 44 -14.70 -4.51 8.22
CA VAL A 44 -13.89 -3.32 8.44
C VAL A 44 -14.55 -2.47 9.53
N GLU A 45 -13.73 -1.82 10.32
CA GLU A 45 -14.12 -0.84 11.33
C GLU A 45 -14.40 0.49 10.64
N GLU A 46 -15.66 0.70 10.25
CA GLU A 46 -16.11 1.95 9.64
C GLU A 46 -16.85 2.82 10.67
N PRO A 47 -16.37 4.06 10.94
CA PRO A 47 -17.11 5.00 11.78
C PRO A 47 -18.45 5.42 11.18
N ASP A 48 -19.40 5.77 12.04
CA ASP A 48 -20.67 6.37 11.59
C ASP A 48 -20.47 7.86 11.27
N TYR A 49 -20.65 8.21 10.00
CA TYR A 49 -20.58 9.58 9.49
C TYR A 49 -21.97 10.21 9.29
N SER A 50 -23.05 9.51 9.63
CA SER A 50 -24.40 10.03 9.49
C SER A 50 -24.63 11.25 10.41
N GLY A 51 -25.43 12.20 9.92
CA GLY A 51 -25.78 13.42 10.66
C GLY A 51 -24.66 14.47 10.75
N ILE A 52 -23.52 14.28 10.10
CA ILE A 52 -22.48 15.31 9.96
C ILE A 52 -22.86 16.26 8.82
N ASP A 53 -22.80 17.56 9.09
CA ASP A 53 -22.97 18.59 8.06
C ASP A 53 -21.64 18.90 7.38
N PHE A 54 -21.56 18.62 6.08
CA PHE A 54 -20.37 18.84 5.25
C PHE A 54 -20.49 20.11 4.39
N SER A 55 -21.51 20.97 4.57
CA SER A 55 -21.74 22.13 3.70
C SER A 55 -20.58 23.12 3.67
N ASN A 56 -19.83 23.20 4.78
CA ASN A 56 -18.72 24.12 4.99
C ASN A 56 -17.36 23.52 4.58
N ILE A 57 -17.32 22.28 4.09
CA ILE A 57 -16.08 21.64 3.64
C ILE A 57 -15.72 22.12 2.23
N LYS A 58 -14.45 22.44 2.01
CA LYS A 58 -13.89 22.66 0.69
C LYS A 58 -12.47 22.11 0.64
N ILE A 59 -12.25 21.14 -0.23
CA ILE A 59 -11.06 20.30 -0.26
C ILE A 59 -10.23 20.69 -1.48
N GLY A 60 -8.94 20.92 -1.24
CA GLY A 60 -7.92 20.98 -2.26
C GLY A 60 -7.07 19.71 -2.22
N MET A 61 -6.65 19.21 -3.38
CA MET A 61 -5.71 18.09 -3.49
C MET A 61 -4.67 18.40 -4.55
N LEU A 62 -3.40 18.20 -4.21
CA LEU A 62 -2.24 18.30 -5.08
C LEU A 62 -1.74 16.88 -5.38
N CYS A 63 -1.62 16.53 -6.65
CA CYS A 63 -1.09 15.24 -7.11
C CYS A 63 0.18 15.47 -7.93
N LEU A 64 1.20 14.63 -7.74
CA LEU A 64 2.43 14.70 -8.53
C LEU A 64 2.17 14.44 -10.02
N HIS A 65 1.41 13.39 -10.33
CA HIS A 65 1.01 13.00 -11.68
C HIS A 65 -0.52 13.05 -11.82
N ASP A 66 -1.05 12.30 -12.80
CA ASP A 66 -2.47 12.14 -13.07
C ASP A 66 -2.89 10.66 -12.98
N LYS A 67 -4.10 10.33 -13.45
CA LYS A 67 -4.64 8.96 -13.40
C LYS A 67 -3.89 7.92 -14.26
N ASN A 68 -2.88 8.31 -15.03
CA ASN A 68 -2.01 7.37 -15.72
C ASN A 68 -0.99 6.72 -14.77
N SER A 69 -0.62 7.42 -13.69
CA SER A 69 0.12 6.83 -12.58
C SER A 69 -0.83 5.95 -11.75
N THR A 70 -0.43 4.70 -11.50
CA THR A 70 -1.23 3.78 -10.68
C THR A 70 -1.39 4.27 -9.25
N TYR A 71 -0.40 5.01 -8.72
CA TYR A 71 -0.40 5.59 -7.39
C TYR A 71 -1.37 6.77 -7.29
N ASP A 72 -1.19 7.82 -8.09
CA ASP A 72 -2.03 9.02 -8.09
C ASP A 72 -3.50 8.68 -8.42
N LYS A 73 -3.73 7.76 -9.37
CA LYS A 73 -5.07 7.25 -9.67
C LYS A 73 -5.77 6.72 -8.42
N ASN A 74 -5.05 6.02 -7.54
CA ASN A 74 -5.59 5.43 -6.33
C ASN A 74 -6.03 6.51 -5.31
N PHE A 75 -5.32 7.63 -5.21
CA PHE A 75 -5.77 8.77 -4.39
C PHE A 75 -6.97 9.49 -5.03
N ILE A 76 -6.88 9.82 -6.33
CA ILE A 76 -7.94 10.58 -7.02
C ILE A 76 -9.26 9.81 -7.00
N VAL A 77 -9.24 8.51 -7.29
CA VAL A 77 -10.45 7.66 -7.26
C VAL A 77 -11.04 7.59 -5.84
N ALA A 78 -10.20 7.48 -4.81
CA ALA A 78 -10.67 7.49 -3.42
C ALA A 78 -11.31 8.83 -3.04
N MET A 79 -10.77 9.96 -3.51
CA MET A 79 -11.38 11.27 -3.29
C MET A 79 -12.74 11.38 -4.00
N GLU A 80 -12.85 10.91 -5.26
CA GLU A 80 -14.11 10.87 -6.01
C GLU A 80 -15.17 9.97 -5.32
N GLU A 81 -14.74 8.83 -4.76
CA GLU A 81 -15.60 7.97 -3.96
C GLU A 81 -16.14 8.67 -2.72
N VAL A 82 -15.28 9.39 -1.98
CA VAL A 82 -15.68 10.13 -0.78
C VAL A 82 -16.54 11.34 -1.11
N GLN A 83 -16.25 12.05 -2.20
CA GLN A 83 -17.09 13.14 -2.71
C GLN A 83 -18.51 12.66 -2.95
N ARG A 84 -18.68 11.50 -3.61
CA ARG A 84 -19.99 10.86 -3.80
C ARG A 84 -20.61 10.40 -2.48
N ALA A 85 -19.84 9.74 -1.62
CA ALA A 85 -20.35 9.17 -0.36
C ALA A 85 -20.86 10.23 0.61
N PHE A 86 -20.22 11.41 0.65
CA PHE A 86 -20.62 12.54 1.49
C PHE A 86 -21.51 13.55 0.75
N ASN A 87 -21.88 13.27 -0.50
CA ASN A 87 -22.68 14.16 -1.34
C ASN A 87 -22.12 15.60 -1.39
N LEU A 88 -20.79 15.71 -1.49
CA LEU A 88 -20.12 16.99 -1.64
C LEU A 88 -20.38 17.51 -3.05
N ARG A 89 -20.63 18.82 -3.17
CA ARG A 89 -20.82 19.47 -4.47
C ARG A 89 -19.51 19.46 -5.27
N GLU A 90 -19.63 19.68 -6.58
CA GLU A 90 -18.48 19.74 -7.49
C GLU A 90 -17.51 20.86 -7.09
N ASP A 91 -18.02 22.03 -6.65
CA ASP A 91 -17.21 23.17 -6.21
C ASP A 91 -16.52 22.96 -4.84
N GLN A 92 -16.86 21.89 -4.12
CA GLN A 92 -16.24 21.55 -2.83
C GLN A 92 -14.96 20.73 -2.97
N VAL A 93 -14.60 20.25 -4.17
CA VAL A 93 -13.39 19.44 -4.38
C VAL A 93 -12.62 20.00 -5.57
N ILE A 94 -11.38 20.42 -5.34
CA ILE A 94 -10.46 20.91 -6.36
C ILE A 94 -9.23 20.01 -6.37
N ILE A 95 -9.00 19.33 -7.50
CA ILE A 95 -7.83 18.46 -7.69
C ILE A 95 -6.91 19.12 -8.73
N LYS A 96 -5.65 19.33 -8.36
CA LYS A 96 -4.59 19.79 -9.25
C LYS A 96 -3.58 18.65 -9.43
N THR A 97 -3.28 18.30 -10.67
CA THR A 97 -2.34 17.23 -11.06
C THR A 97 -1.11 17.82 -11.74
N GLY A 98 0.00 17.08 -11.79
CA GLY A 98 1.23 17.56 -12.41
C GLY A 98 1.97 18.58 -11.55
N ILE A 99 1.91 18.43 -10.23
CA ILE A 99 2.53 19.34 -9.27
C ILE A 99 3.89 18.77 -8.84
N ASP A 100 4.96 19.34 -9.38
CA ASP A 100 6.33 18.89 -9.10
C ASP A 100 6.71 19.03 -7.62
N GLU A 101 7.70 18.25 -7.20
CA GLU A 101 8.31 18.28 -5.86
C GLU A 101 9.25 19.48 -5.66
N ASN A 102 8.73 20.67 -5.93
CA ASN A 102 9.44 21.94 -5.82
C ASN A 102 8.49 23.04 -5.29
N ASN A 103 8.87 24.32 -5.40
CA ASN A 103 8.06 25.42 -4.87
C ASN A 103 6.65 25.53 -5.50
N GLU A 104 6.40 24.94 -6.66
CA GLU A 104 5.07 24.81 -7.26
C GLU A 104 4.07 24.13 -6.32
N CYS A 105 4.51 23.18 -5.48
CA CYS A 105 3.65 22.59 -4.47
C CYS A 105 3.19 23.62 -3.42
N TYR A 106 4.10 24.49 -2.96
CA TYR A 106 3.75 25.55 -2.00
C TYR A 106 2.79 26.56 -2.65
N ASP A 107 3.09 27.01 -3.86
CA ASP A 107 2.26 27.97 -4.59
C ASP A 107 0.86 27.37 -4.87
N GLY A 108 0.82 26.12 -5.32
CA GLY A 108 -0.41 25.37 -5.55
C GLY A 108 -1.24 25.17 -4.28
N ALA A 109 -0.61 24.95 -3.13
CA ALA A 109 -1.29 24.85 -1.84
C ALA A 109 -1.89 26.21 -1.42
N MET A 110 -1.15 27.31 -1.58
CA MET A 110 -1.64 28.65 -1.26
C MET A 110 -2.77 29.10 -2.19
N ASP A 111 -2.71 28.76 -3.48
CA ASP A 111 -3.83 28.98 -4.41
C ASP A 111 -5.11 28.26 -3.95
N LEU A 112 -4.99 27.04 -3.38
CA LEU A 112 -6.13 26.29 -2.86
C LEU A 112 -6.69 26.96 -1.59
N VAL A 113 -5.81 27.48 -0.72
CA VAL A 113 -6.22 28.32 0.42
C VAL A 113 -6.99 29.56 -0.06
N ASP A 114 -6.48 30.27 -1.06
CA ASP A 114 -7.12 31.46 -1.64
C ASP A 114 -8.43 31.13 -2.34
N ALA A 115 -8.55 29.93 -2.91
CA ALA A 115 -9.81 29.38 -3.44
C ALA A 115 -10.82 28.99 -2.34
N GLY A 116 -10.45 29.13 -1.06
CA GLY A 116 -11.30 28.87 0.09
C GLY A 116 -11.30 27.43 0.58
N CYS A 117 -10.33 26.60 0.17
CA CYS A 117 -10.18 25.26 0.72
C CYS A 117 -9.79 25.33 2.20
N ASN A 118 -10.47 24.54 3.03
CA ASN A 118 -10.17 24.39 4.46
C ASN A 118 -9.41 23.09 4.79
N ILE A 119 -9.27 22.20 3.80
CA ILE A 119 -8.39 21.04 3.84
C ILE A 119 -7.59 21.03 2.55
N VAL A 120 -6.27 20.85 2.64
CA VAL A 120 -5.37 20.67 1.49
C VAL A 120 -4.62 19.35 1.65
N PHE A 121 -4.75 18.46 0.66
CA PHE A 121 -4.02 17.20 0.58
C PHE A 121 -2.86 17.27 -0.41
N ALA A 122 -1.80 16.52 -0.14
CA ALA A 122 -0.70 16.25 -1.07
C ALA A 122 -0.32 14.77 -1.00
N ASP A 123 -0.05 14.14 -2.15
CA ASP A 123 0.15 12.68 -2.26
C ASP A 123 1.61 12.22 -2.45
N SER A 124 2.54 13.13 -2.71
CA SER A 124 3.96 12.80 -2.95
C SER A 124 4.88 13.13 -1.78
N PHE A 125 5.82 12.25 -1.48
CA PHE A 125 6.79 12.41 -0.39
C PHE A 125 7.53 13.76 -0.42
N GLY A 126 7.98 14.20 -1.61
CA GLY A 126 8.69 15.46 -1.77
C GLY A 126 7.84 16.72 -1.59
N HIS A 127 6.51 16.60 -1.46
CA HIS A 127 5.63 17.75 -1.16
C HIS A 127 5.71 18.18 0.32
N GLU A 128 6.27 17.36 1.22
CA GLU A 128 6.15 17.57 2.67
C GLU A 128 6.62 18.95 3.14
N ALA A 129 7.84 19.34 2.74
CA ALA A 129 8.45 20.60 3.15
C ALA A 129 7.66 21.81 2.65
N HIS A 130 7.05 21.70 1.47
CA HIS A 130 6.25 22.75 0.85
C HIS A 130 4.88 22.88 1.51
N MET A 131 4.23 21.75 1.82
CA MET A 131 2.98 21.69 2.59
C MET A 131 3.16 22.22 4.00
N LEU A 132 4.27 21.88 4.67
CA LEU A 132 4.61 22.41 5.99
C LEU A 132 4.82 23.93 5.96
N LYS A 133 5.49 24.45 4.93
CA LYS A 133 5.65 25.90 4.73
C LYS A 133 4.29 26.59 4.56
N ALA A 134 3.37 26.01 3.79
CA ALA A 134 2.01 26.53 3.62
C ALA A 134 1.20 26.48 4.93
N ALA A 135 1.30 25.38 5.70
CA ALA A 135 0.65 25.23 7.00
C ALA A 135 1.03 26.34 7.99
N LYS A 136 2.29 26.78 7.99
CA LYS A 136 2.77 27.90 8.81
C LYS A 136 2.14 29.25 8.39
N GLN A 137 1.73 29.42 7.13
CA GLN A 137 1.12 30.65 6.62
C GLN A 137 -0.41 30.68 6.77
N ALA A 138 -1.07 29.52 6.74
CA ALA A 138 -2.52 29.39 6.78
C ALA A 138 -2.99 28.55 7.99
N PRO A 139 -2.89 29.07 9.23
CA PRO A 139 -3.10 28.29 10.47
C PRO A 139 -4.51 27.74 10.67
N LYS A 140 -5.51 28.26 9.92
CA LYS A 140 -6.90 27.80 9.98
C LYS A 140 -7.20 26.66 9.00
N VAL A 141 -6.35 26.46 8.00
CA VAL A 141 -6.51 25.41 6.98
C VAL A 141 -5.73 24.19 7.42
N LEU A 142 -6.34 23.01 7.27
CA LEU A 142 -5.72 21.73 7.60
C LEU A 142 -4.91 21.23 6.40
N PHE A 143 -3.62 20.97 6.61
CA PHE A 143 -2.71 20.43 5.61
C PHE A 143 -2.42 18.96 5.93
N ALA A 144 -2.75 18.08 5.01
CA ALA A 144 -2.65 16.65 5.17
C ALA A 144 -1.71 16.06 4.09
N HIS A 145 -0.61 15.47 4.53
CA HIS A 145 0.43 14.99 3.63
C HIS A 145 0.60 13.47 3.73
N ALA A 146 0.49 12.77 2.60
CA ALA A 146 0.74 11.33 2.56
C ALA A 146 2.24 11.03 2.72
N THR A 147 2.59 9.89 3.33
CA THR A 147 3.98 9.36 3.43
C THR A 147 4.99 10.23 4.21
N GLY A 148 4.57 11.34 4.80
CA GLY A 148 5.48 12.28 5.47
C GLY A 148 6.00 11.80 6.83
N THR A 149 7.02 12.50 7.31
CA THR A 149 7.84 12.11 8.47
C THR A 149 7.98 13.20 9.52
N ARG A 150 7.31 14.36 9.32
CA ARG A 150 7.59 15.58 10.08
C ARG A 150 6.44 16.05 10.97
N ALA A 151 5.22 15.51 10.84
CA ALA A 151 4.07 15.99 11.61
C ALA A 151 4.25 15.81 13.12
N HIS A 152 4.73 14.65 13.59
CA HIS A 152 4.95 14.41 15.02
C HIS A 152 6.03 15.33 15.63
N THR A 153 7.09 15.64 14.88
CA THR A 153 8.21 16.49 15.33
C THR A 153 7.92 17.99 15.21
N GLU A 154 7.32 18.45 14.11
CA GLU A 154 6.99 19.88 13.90
C GLU A 154 5.84 20.34 14.80
N ASN A 155 4.94 19.44 15.17
CA ASN A 155 3.86 19.68 16.14
C ASN A 155 2.97 20.90 15.81
N LEU A 156 2.76 21.19 14.51
CA LEU A 156 1.79 22.20 14.10
C LEU A 156 0.37 21.64 14.24
N PRO A 157 -0.57 22.42 14.78
CA PRO A 157 -1.93 21.96 15.03
C PRO A 157 -2.76 21.74 13.74
N ASN A 158 -2.26 22.21 12.60
CA ASN A 158 -2.92 22.16 11.30
C ASN A 158 -2.10 21.42 10.23
N PHE A 159 -1.09 20.64 10.62
CA PHE A 159 -0.28 19.83 9.71
C PHE A 159 -0.25 18.38 10.21
N VAL A 160 -0.65 17.44 9.35
CA VAL A 160 -0.73 16.02 9.70
C VAL A 160 -0.15 15.15 8.59
N ASN A 161 0.41 14.01 8.96
CA ASN A 161 0.84 12.96 8.05
C ASN A 161 -0.12 11.77 8.11
N ALA A 162 -0.16 11.03 7.01
CA ALA A 162 -0.91 9.78 6.94
C ALA A 162 -0.24 8.74 6.06
N PHE A 163 -0.39 7.49 6.47
CA PHE A 163 -0.03 6.34 5.67
C PHE A 163 -0.89 5.14 6.07
N ALA A 164 -0.58 3.97 5.52
CA ALA A 164 -1.20 2.72 5.92
C ALA A 164 -0.13 1.66 6.21
N SER A 165 -0.46 0.67 7.02
CA SER A 165 0.31 -0.56 7.23
C SER A 165 0.29 -1.44 5.98
N ILE A 166 0.62 -0.88 4.81
CA ILE A 166 0.55 -1.52 3.51
C ILE A 166 1.49 -2.73 3.41
N TYR A 167 2.51 -2.79 4.27
CA TYR A 167 3.32 -3.98 4.47
C TYR A 167 2.47 -5.22 4.79
N GLU A 168 1.34 -5.10 5.50
CA GLU A 168 0.43 -6.24 5.73
C GLU A 168 -0.19 -6.73 4.40
N GLY A 169 -0.55 -5.80 3.51
CA GLY A 169 -1.04 -6.10 2.16
C GLY A 169 0.04 -6.74 1.29
N ARG A 170 1.28 -6.24 1.37
CA ARG A 170 2.45 -6.81 0.69
C ARG A 170 2.71 -8.24 1.15
N PHE A 171 2.58 -8.54 2.44
CA PHE A 171 2.72 -9.89 2.98
C PHE A 171 1.67 -10.82 2.38
N LEU A 172 0.40 -10.40 2.35
CA LEU A 172 -0.69 -11.20 1.76
C LEU A 172 -0.49 -11.44 0.26
N ALA A 173 0.01 -10.44 -0.48
CA ALA A 173 0.39 -10.60 -1.88
C ALA A 173 1.57 -11.58 -2.04
N GLY A 174 2.52 -11.55 -1.10
CA GLY A 174 3.62 -12.51 -0.98
C GLY A 174 3.13 -13.94 -0.79
N VAL A 175 2.14 -14.16 0.07
CA VAL A 175 1.51 -15.48 0.27
C VAL A 175 0.95 -16.04 -1.04
N ALA A 176 0.32 -15.19 -1.87
CA ALA A 176 -0.14 -15.58 -3.20
C ALA A 176 1.02 -15.97 -4.13
N ALA A 177 2.11 -15.21 -4.11
CA ALA A 177 3.33 -15.52 -4.87
C ALA A 177 3.97 -16.85 -4.42
N GLY A 178 4.06 -17.10 -3.11
CA GLY A 178 4.59 -18.35 -2.56
C GLY A 178 3.75 -19.57 -2.97
N LEU A 179 2.43 -19.46 -2.98
CA LEU A 179 1.55 -20.49 -3.53
C LEU A 179 1.82 -20.72 -5.02
N LYS A 180 2.02 -19.66 -5.80
CA LYS A 180 2.34 -19.78 -7.22
C LYS A 180 3.67 -20.50 -7.44
N LEU A 181 4.71 -20.14 -6.70
CA LEU A 181 6.01 -20.79 -6.79
C LEU A 181 5.89 -22.30 -6.49
N ASN A 182 5.20 -22.68 -5.41
CA ASN A 182 4.97 -24.09 -5.08
C ASN A 182 4.16 -24.84 -6.16
N GLU A 183 3.14 -24.21 -6.74
CA GLU A 183 2.41 -24.80 -7.88
C GLU A 183 3.35 -25.07 -9.06
N MET A 184 4.22 -24.12 -9.40
CA MET A 184 5.15 -24.28 -10.51
C MET A 184 6.24 -25.32 -10.23
N ILE A 185 6.71 -25.44 -8.98
CA ILE A 185 7.61 -26.50 -8.52
C ILE A 185 6.93 -27.87 -8.65
N ALA A 186 5.70 -28.00 -8.14
CA ALA A 186 4.92 -29.24 -8.21
C ALA A 186 4.61 -29.66 -9.65
N ALA A 187 4.47 -28.68 -10.56
CA ALA A 187 4.31 -28.90 -11.99
C ALA A 187 5.63 -29.21 -12.74
N GLY A 188 6.76 -29.28 -12.03
CA GLY A 188 8.07 -29.60 -12.61
C GLY A 188 8.65 -28.50 -13.50
N LYS A 189 8.22 -27.24 -13.35
CA LYS A 189 8.75 -26.12 -14.15
C LYS A 189 10.16 -25.70 -13.73
N PHE A 190 10.53 -25.94 -12.47
CA PHE A 190 11.85 -25.71 -11.88
C PHE A 190 11.92 -26.45 -10.52
N THR A 191 13.12 -26.62 -9.96
CA THR A 191 13.30 -27.29 -8.65
C THR A 191 13.11 -26.33 -7.48
N ALA A 192 12.99 -26.84 -6.25
CA ALA A 192 12.80 -25.99 -5.08
C ALA A 192 13.99 -25.03 -4.84
N GLU A 193 15.21 -25.45 -5.18
CA GLU A 193 16.45 -24.68 -5.07
C GLU A 193 16.54 -23.57 -6.12
N GLU A 194 15.78 -23.68 -7.22
CA GLU A 194 15.67 -22.68 -8.26
C GLU A 194 14.53 -21.67 -8.01
N ALA A 195 13.85 -21.77 -6.85
CA ALA A 195 12.78 -20.87 -6.45
C ALA A 195 13.34 -19.48 -6.15
N LYS A 196 13.37 -18.63 -7.18
CA LYS A 196 13.79 -17.24 -7.07
C LYS A 196 12.73 -16.32 -7.64
N MET A 197 12.37 -15.28 -6.89
CA MET A 197 11.50 -14.20 -7.34
C MET A 197 12.29 -12.90 -7.51
N GLY A 198 11.72 -11.94 -8.23
CA GLY A 198 12.35 -10.64 -8.50
C GLY A 198 11.50 -9.50 -7.98
N TYR A 199 12.14 -8.38 -7.64
CA TYR A 199 11.47 -7.15 -7.25
C TYR A 199 12.10 -5.93 -7.93
N VAL A 200 11.27 -5.10 -8.57
CA VAL A 200 11.67 -3.81 -9.12
C VAL A 200 11.28 -2.70 -8.14
N GLY A 201 12.24 -2.05 -7.51
CA GLY A 201 12.02 -0.90 -6.64
C GLY A 201 12.27 0.43 -7.35
N ALA A 202 11.64 1.50 -6.90
CA ALA A 202 12.00 2.85 -7.34
C ALA A 202 13.29 3.35 -6.67
N TYR A 203 13.28 3.50 -5.34
CA TYR A 203 14.39 4.01 -4.51
C TYR A 203 14.69 3.05 -3.35
N THR A 204 15.79 3.27 -2.63
CA THR A 204 16.13 2.49 -1.42
C THR A 204 15.45 3.02 -0.14
N TYR A 205 14.35 3.77 -0.27
CA TYR A 205 13.62 4.31 0.87
C TYR A 205 13.00 3.20 1.73
N ALA A 206 12.80 3.50 3.02
CA ALA A 206 12.23 2.56 3.98
C ALA A 206 10.88 1.97 3.52
N GLU A 207 10.03 2.75 2.84
CA GLU A 207 8.77 2.24 2.27
C GLU A 207 9.01 1.10 1.26
N VAL A 208 10.04 1.23 0.40
CA VAL A 208 10.37 0.22 -0.60
C VAL A 208 11.03 -0.99 0.07
N VAL A 209 11.91 -0.75 1.04
CA VAL A 209 12.58 -1.81 1.82
C VAL A 209 11.58 -2.66 2.59
N SER A 210 10.66 -2.01 3.29
CA SER A 210 9.49 -2.61 3.91
C SER A 210 8.67 -3.43 2.92
N GLY A 211 8.32 -2.82 1.79
CA GLY A 211 7.44 -3.42 0.80
C GLY A 211 7.99 -4.72 0.23
N TYR A 212 9.24 -4.71 -0.25
CA TYR A 212 9.85 -5.93 -0.77
C TYR A 212 10.11 -6.96 0.33
N THR A 213 10.52 -6.52 1.53
CA THR A 213 10.84 -7.45 2.62
C THR A 213 9.59 -8.17 3.08
N SER A 214 8.49 -7.44 3.26
CA SER A 214 7.18 -8.01 3.59
C SER A 214 6.68 -8.98 2.52
N PHE A 215 6.79 -8.59 1.23
CA PHE A 215 6.42 -9.46 0.12
C PHE A 215 7.21 -10.79 0.12
N TYR A 216 8.53 -10.72 0.35
CA TYR A 216 9.37 -11.90 0.49
C TYR A 216 9.01 -12.76 1.70
N LEU A 217 8.78 -12.18 2.87
CA LEU A 217 8.37 -12.92 4.07
C LEU A 217 7.03 -13.62 3.85
N GLY A 218 6.09 -12.96 3.17
CA GLY A 218 4.82 -13.55 2.76
C GLY A 218 5.02 -14.77 1.86
N ALA A 219 5.86 -14.65 0.82
CA ALA A 219 6.17 -15.76 -0.07
C ALA A 219 6.88 -16.91 0.66
N LYS A 220 7.86 -16.59 1.51
CA LYS A 220 8.66 -17.55 2.29
C LYS A 220 7.82 -18.33 3.29
N SER A 221 6.77 -17.72 3.85
CA SER A 221 5.84 -18.40 4.76
C SER A 221 5.10 -19.58 4.12
N VAL A 222 5.02 -19.61 2.78
CA VAL A 222 4.38 -20.69 2.01
C VAL A 222 5.39 -21.51 1.21
N CYS A 223 6.43 -20.87 0.65
CA CYS A 223 7.48 -21.48 -0.14
C CYS A 223 8.84 -21.29 0.58
N PRO A 224 9.24 -22.20 1.49
CA PRO A 224 10.41 -21.97 2.35
C PRO A 224 11.75 -21.86 1.63
N THR A 225 11.85 -22.35 0.39
CA THR A 225 13.07 -22.31 -0.43
C THR A 225 13.20 -21.04 -1.27
N VAL A 226 12.19 -20.15 -1.25
CA VAL A 226 12.22 -18.93 -2.05
C VAL A 226 13.38 -18.02 -1.66
N THR A 227 14.02 -17.44 -2.68
CA THR A 227 14.96 -16.32 -2.57
C THR A 227 14.48 -15.16 -3.43
N MET A 228 15.00 -13.95 -3.20
CA MET A 228 14.59 -12.77 -3.97
C MET A 228 15.79 -11.96 -4.45
N ASP A 229 15.80 -11.58 -5.73
CA ASP A 229 16.69 -10.55 -6.27
C ASP A 229 15.92 -9.21 -6.37
N VAL A 230 16.54 -8.10 -5.97
CA VAL A 230 15.97 -6.75 -6.03
C VAL A 230 16.87 -5.83 -6.84
N THR A 231 16.29 -5.01 -7.70
CA THR A 231 16.98 -3.96 -8.47
C THR A 231 16.17 -2.68 -8.43
N PHE A 232 16.81 -1.53 -8.64
CA PHE A 232 16.18 -0.23 -8.50
C PHE A 232 16.31 0.64 -9.76
N THR A 233 15.28 1.44 -10.05
CA THR A 233 15.22 2.32 -11.22
C THR A 233 15.67 3.76 -10.93
N GLY A 234 15.62 4.19 -9.67
CA GLY A 234 15.85 5.57 -9.26
C GLY A 234 14.74 6.54 -9.66
N ARG A 235 13.53 6.03 -9.94
CA ARG A 235 12.35 6.79 -10.37
C ARG A 235 11.07 6.08 -9.93
N TRP A 236 10.10 6.84 -9.44
CA TRP A 236 8.76 6.32 -9.14
C TRP A 236 8.00 5.89 -10.40
N TYR A 237 8.15 6.64 -11.50
CA TYR A 237 7.49 6.36 -12.77
C TYR A 237 8.51 6.41 -13.93
N ASP A 238 8.81 5.26 -14.53
CA ASP A 238 9.53 5.16 -15.81
C ASP A 238 9.28 3.79 -16.43
N GLU A 239 8.28 3.73 -17.32
CA GLU A 239 7.85 2.47 -17.96
C GLU A 239 9.01 1.73 -18.64
N THR A 240 9.94 2.45 -19.27
CA THR A 240 11.05 1.84 -19.99
C THR A 240 12.09 1.28 -19.02
N ALA A 241 12.45 2.04 -17.99
CA ALA A 241 13.39 1.58 -16.98
C ALA A 241 12.83 0.39 -16.20
N GLU A 242 11.56 0.44 -15.81
CA GLU A 242 10.88 -0.66 -15.10
C GLU A 242 10.77 -1.92 -15.96
N PHE A 243 10.41 -1.79 -17.24
CA PHE A 243 10.35 -2.91 -18.18
C PHE A 243 11.72 -3.58 -18.35
N ASN A 244 12.77 -2.79 -18.49
CA ASN A 244 14.14 -3.29 -18.61
C ASN A 244 14.63 -3.95 -17.32
N ALA A 245 14.30 -3.37 -16.16
CA ALA A 245 14.64 -3.92 -14.85
C ALA A 245 13.95 -5.28 -14.61
N ALA A 246 12.66 -5.38 -14.93
CA ALA A 246 11.92 -6.64 -14.85
C ALA A 246 12.51 -7.71 -15.79
N ASN A 247 12.82 -7.35 -17.04
CA ASN A 247 13.49 -8.27 -17.97
C ASN A 247 14.87 -8.73 -17.48
N ALA A 248 15.64 -7.85 -16.84
CA ALA A 248 16.94 -8.22 -16.25
C ALA A 248 16.76 -9.28 -15.14
N LEU A 249 15.76 -9.11 -14.27
CA LEU A 249 15.42 -10.10 -13.23
C LEU A 249 14.94 -11.44 -13.84
N ILE A 250 14.09 -11.40 -14.85
CA ILE A 250 13.61 -12.58 -15.59
C ILE A 250 14.78 -13.33 -16.25
N ASN A 251 15.67 -12.61 -16.94
CA ASN A 251 16.90 -13.16 -17.53
C ASN A 251 17.83 -13.74 -16.45
N GLY A 252 17.85 -13.10 -15.27
CA GLY A 252 18.46 -13.58 -14.04
C GLY A 252 17.78 -14.81 -13.42
N LYS A 253 16.80 -15.42 -14.09
CA LYS A 253 16.06 -16.63 -13.70
C LYS A 253 15.04 -16.43 -12.57
N CYS A 254 14.61 -15.21 -12.31
CA CYS A 254 13.44 -14.98 -11.46
C CYS A 254 12.19 -15.57 -12.13
N LYS A 255 11.40 -16.32 -11.35
CA LYS A 255 10.22 -17.09 -11.81
C LYS A 255 8.92 -16.31 -11.66
N LEU A 256 8.95 -15.19 -10.93
CA LEU A 256 7.83 -14.30 -10.64
C LEU A 256 8.42 -12.93 -10.31
N ILE A 257 7.76 -11.85 -10.73
CA ILE A 257 8.21 -10.47 -10.46
C ILE A 257 7.14 -9.70 -9.68
N SER A 258 7.57 -8.88 -8.73
CA SER A 258 6.76 -7.82 -8.13
C SER A 258 7.43 -6.45 -8.32
N GLN A 259 6.69 -5.38 -8.05
CA GLN A 259 7.21 -4.01 -8.12
C GLN A 259 6.79 -3.12 -6.95
N HIS A 260 7.55 -2.04 -6.75
CA HIS A 260 7.17 -0.80 -6.05
C HIS A 260 7.56 0.41 -6.91
N ALA A 261 6.79 0.59 -7.97
CA ALA A 261 6.85 1.66 -8.95
C ALA A 261 5.43 1.90 -9.50
N ASP A 262 5.22 3.02 -10.16
CA ASP A 262 3.89 3.56 -10.38
C ASP A 262 3.36 3.34 -11.80
N SER A 263 4.10 2.60 -12.64
CA SER A 263 3.75 2.39 -14.05
C SER A 263 3.43 0.93 -14.41
N MET A 264 3.12 0.72 -15.70
CA MET A 264 2.89 -0.59 -16.30
C MET A 264 4.16 -1.27 -16.84
N GLY A 265 5.34 -0.67 -16.67
CA GLY A 265 6.59 -1.18 -17.24
C GLY A 265 6.93 -2.61 -16.80
N ALA A 266 7.03 -2.86 -15.50
CA ALA A 266 7.33 -4.19 -14.98
C ALA A 266 6.22 -5.24 -15.25
N PRO A 267 4.92 -4.95 -15.05
CA PRO A 267 3.84 -5.86 -15.43
C PRO A 267 3.85 -6.23 -16.92
N ASN A 268 4.06 -5.27 -17.83
CA ASN A 268 4.11 -5.53 -19.26
C ASN A 268 5.30 -6.43 -19.66
N ALA A 269 6.45 -6.28 -19.01
CA ALA A 269 7.59 -7.18 -19.23
C ALA A 269 7.26 -8.62 -18.82
N CYS A 270 6.54 -8.79 -17.72
CA CYS A 270 6.09 -10.08 -17.23
C CYS A 270 5.12 -10.74 -18.19
N GLU A 271 4.10 -10.01 -18.65
CA GLU A 271 3.12 -10.49 -19.63
C GLU A 271 3.81 -10.90 -20.94
N ALA A 272 4.70 -10.06 -21.48
CA ALA A 272 5.46 -10.35 -22.69
C ALA A 272 6.33 -11.62 -22.57
N ALA A 273 6.84 -11.91 -21.37
CA ALA A 273 7.66 -13.07 -21.08
C ALA A 273 6.87 -14.31 -20.60
N GLY A 274 5.56 -14.19 -20.36
CA GLY A 274 4.75 -15.24 -19.73
C GLY A 274 5.17 -15.58 -18.30
N VAL A 275 5.79 -14.64 -17.60
CA VAL A 275 6.24 -14.77 -16.20
C VAL A 275 5.16 -14.19 -15.29
N PRO A 276 4.69 -14.90 -14.25
CA PRO A 276 3.68 -14.35 -13.33
C PRO A 276 4.12 -13.04 -12.66
N ASN A 277 3.17 -12.13 -12.46
CA ASN A 277 3.42 -10.86 -11.78
C ASN A 277 2.47 -10.64 -10.58
N VAL A 278 2.99 -9.98 -9.56
CA VAL A 278 2.24 -9.39 -8.45
C VAL A 278 2.43 -7.88 -8.53
N SER A 279 1.34 -7.11 -8.56
CA SER A 279 1.41 -5.66 -8.77
C SER A 279 1.21 -4.86 -7.48
N TYR A 280 1.37 -3.54 -7.59
CA TYR A 280 1.10 -2.57 -6.53
C TYR A 280 0.18 -1.45 -7.02
N ASN A 281 -0.47 -0.74 -6.09
CA ASN A 281 -1.34 0.42 -6.27
C ASN A 281 -2.66 0.18 -7.03
N GLY A 282 -2.71 -0.78 -7.94
CA GLY A 282 -3.92 -1.11 -8.70
C GLY A 282 -3.87 -2.46 -9.40
N SER A 283 -5.02 -2.90 -9.92
CA SER A 283 -5.10 -4.11 -10.75
C SER A 283 -4.46 -3.83 -12.11
N THR A 284 -3.63 -4.76 -12.57
CA THR A 284 -3.03 -4.75 -13.90
C THR A 284 -3.62 -5.85 -14.79
N PHE A 285 -4.68 -6.51 -14.31
CA PHE A 285 -5.31 -7.65 -14.97
C PHE A 285 -5.73 -7.37 -16.42
N ASP A 286 -6.31 -6.19 -16.70
CA ASP A 286 -6.78 -5.85 -18.05
C ASP A 286 -5.66 -5.83 -19.10
N ALA A 287 -4.45 -5.44 -18.69
CA ALA A 287 -3.26 -5.38 -19.55
C ALA A 287 -2.40 -6.65 -19.45
N CYS A 288 -2.48 -7.38 -18.34
CA CYS A 288 -1.67 -8.56 -18.06
C CYS A 288 -2.52 -9.79 -17.64
N PRO A 289 -3.55 -10.19 -18.40
CA PRO A 289 -4.53 -11.19 -17.97
C PRO A 289 -3.94 -12.59 -17.78
N ASP A 290 -2.85 -12.92 -18.47
CA ASP A 290 -2.22 -14.25 -18.41
C ASP A 290 -1.22 -14.38 -17.26
N THR A 291 -0.66 -13.26 -16.79
CA THR A 291 0.39 -13.25 -15.76
C THR A 291 0.01 -12.62 -14.42
N PHE A 292 -1.02 -11.79 -14.37
CA PHE A 292 -1.43 -11.10 -13.13
C PHE A 292 -1.98 -12.07 -12.08
N ILE A 293 -1.39 -12.06 -10.88
CA ILE A 293 -1.87 -12.85 -9.74
C ILE A 293 -2.78 -12.02 -8.85
N VAL A 294 -2.28 -10.91 -8.31
CA VAL A 294 -2.98 -10.04 -7.37
C VAL A 294 -2.21 -8.73 -7.26
N SER A 295 -2.88 -7.68 -6.79
CA SER A 295 -2.23 -6.42 -6.42
C SER A 295 -2.62 -6.03 -5.00
N SER A 296 -1.66 -5.43 -4.29
CA SER A 296 -1.92 -4.77 -3.00
C SER A 296 -2.00 -3.27 -3.21
N ARG A 297 -2.86 -2.59 -2.45
CA ARG A 297 -2.96 -1.12 -2.50
C ARG A 297 -3.46 -0.54 -1.19
N ILE A 298 -3.16 0.74 -0.98
CA ILE A 298 -3.80 1.53 0.06
C ILE A 298 -5.17 1.96 -0.44
N ASN A 299 -6.21 1.82 0.36
CA ASN A 299 -7.49 2.49 0.13
C ASN A 299 -7.50 3.77 0.98
N TRP A 300 -7.47 4.93 0.32
CA TRP A 300 -7.40 6.23 1.00
C TRP A 300 -8.76 6.76 1.45
N ALA A 301 -9.87 6.15 1.00
CA ALA A 301 -11.22 6.62 1.34
C ALA A 301 -11.49 6.64 2.86
N PRO A 302 -11.08 5.66 3.69
CA PRO A 302 -11.21 5.73 5.14
C PRO A 302 -10.50 6.95 5.74
N TYR A 303 -9.30 7.29 5.25
CA TYR A 303 -8.55 8.46 5.71
C TYR A 303 -9.28 9.76 5.37
N TYR A 304 -9.69 9.92 4.10
CA TYR A 304 -10.44 11.08 3.66
C TYR A 304 -11.74 11.25 4.44
N LYS A 305 -12.51 10.18 4.63
CA LYS A 305 -13.72 10.21 5.46
C LYS A 305 -13.43 10.67 6.88
N TYR A 306 -12.40 10.10 7.51
CA TYR A 306 -11.96 10.45 8.86
C TYR A 306 -11.62 11.94 8.99
N ILE A 307 -10.73 12.45 8.15
CA ILE A 307 -10.21 13.82 8.28
C ILE A 307 -11.25 14.89 7.88
N ILE A 308 -12.05 14.62 6.85
CA ILE A 308 -13.15 15.51 6.44
C ILE A 308 -14.20 15.61 7.55
N ALA A 309 -14.56 14.48 8.17
CA ALA A 309 -15.50 14.45 9.29
C ALA A 309 -14.97 15.18 10.54
N LYS A 310 -13.67 15.09 10.81
CA LYS A 310 -13.02 15.83 11.90
C LYS A 310 -13.06 17.33 11.65
N MET A 311 -12.71 17.76 10.43
CA MET A 311 -12.77 19.17 10.05
C MET A 311 -14.19 19.73 10.04
N ALA A 312 -15.17 18.95 9.57
CA ALA A 312 -16.58 19.37 9.55
C ALA A 312 -17.15 19.62 10.95
N LYS A 313 -16.62 18.91 11.95
CA LYS A 313 -16.96 19.08 13.37
C LYS A 313 -16.12 20.15 14.08
N ALA A 314 -15.08 20.68 13.41
CA ALA A 314 -14.19 21.66 14.00
C ALA A 314 -14.91 23.00 14.20
N GLU A 315 -14.89 23.51 15.44
CA GLU A 315 -15.56 24.77 15.76
C GLU A 315 -14.96 25.92 14.93
N GLY A 316 -15.82 26.67 14.25
CA GLY A 316 -15.40 27.83 13.45
C GLY A 316 -14.57 27.47 12.21
N ASN A 317 -14.61 26.21 11.76
CA ASN A 317 -13.83 25.72 10.63
C ASN A 317 -12.31 25.96 10.83
N ASP A 318 -11.85 25.76 12.06
CA ASP A 318 -10.47 25.98 12.47
C ASP A 318 -9.73 24.64 12.61
N ALA A 319 -8.72 24.42 11.77
CA ALA A 319 -7.93 23.19 11.77
C ALA A 319 -7.33 22.85 13.15
N SER A 320 -6.97 23.86 13.94
CA SER A 320 -6.42 23.64 15.29
C SER A 320 -7.42 23.02 16.27
N LYS A 321 -8.71 23.06 15.95
CA LYS A 321 -9.81 22.49 16.72
C LYS A 321 -10.37 21.20 16.12
N ALA A 322 -9.82 20.74 14.99
CA ALA A 322 -10.30 19.54 14.32
C ALA A 322 -9.93 18.25 15.07
N ASN A 323 -8.93 18.29 15.97
CA ASN A 323 -8.45 17.15 16.75
C ASN A 323 -8.17 15.92 15.88
N VAL A 324 -7.39 16.15 14.81
CA VAL A 324 -6.91 15.14 13.86
C VAL A 324 -5.61 14.55 14.40
N ASP A 325 -5.44 13.24 14.26
CA ASP A 325 -4.21 12.58 14.66
C ASP A 325 -3.05 13.10 13.80
N LYS A 326 -1.91 13.40 14.44
CA LYS A 326 -0.73 13.90 13.73
C LYS A 326 -0.20 12.91 12.70
N ASP A 327 -0.24 11.62 13.07
CA ASP A 327 0.19 10.50 12.25
C ASP A 327 -0.94 9.49 12.20
N TRP A 328 -1.75 9.59 11.16
CA TRP A 328 -2.84 8.64 10.96
C TRP A 328 -2.32 7.38 10.25
N ILE A 329 -2.77 6.22 10.73
CA ILE A 329 -2.33 4.92 10.23
C ILE A 329 -3.53 4.06 9.88
N GLY A 330 -3.73 3.84 8.59
CA GLY A 330 -4.69 2.89 8.07
C GLY A 330 -4.19 1.45 8.22
N THR A 331 -5.09 0.51 8.48
CA THR A 331 -4.76 -0.92 8.62
C THR A 331 -5.70 -1.78 7.78
N ILE A 332 -5.53 -3.10 7.82
CA ILE A 332 -6.57 -4.01 7.32
C ILE A 332 -7.90 -3.75 8.03
N LYS A 333 -7.90 -3.53 9.36
CA LYS A 333 -9.13 -3.32 10.13
C LYS A 333 -9.91 -2.09 9.67
N THR A 334 -9.24 -1.01 9.34
CA THR A 334 -9.92 0.22 8.85
C THR A 334 -10.32 0.13 7.38
N GLY A 335 -10.04 -0.99 6.69
CA GLY A 335 -10.26 -1.14 5.26
C GLY A 335 -9.31 -0.31 4.40
N SER A 336 -8.21 0.18 4.99
CA SER A 336 -7.21 1.01 4.30
C SER A 336 -6.11 0.18 3.64
N VAL A 337 -5.95 -1.08 4.02
CA VAL A 337 -5.02 -2.02 3.38
C VAL A 337 -5.84 -3.09 2.70
N VAL A 338 -5.77 -3.14 1.36
CA VAL A 338 -6.60 -4.06 0.56
C VAL A 338 -5.79 -4.75 -0.52
N LEU A 339 -6.29 -5.91 -0.94
CA LEU A 339 -5.88 -6.57 -2.17
C LEU A 339 -6.97 -6.40 -3.24
N THR A 340 -6.58 -6.38 -4.50
CA THR A 340 -7.51 -6.48 -5.64
C THR A 340 -8.12 -7.88 -5.73
N ASN A 341 -9.01 -8.09 -6.70
CA ASN A 341 -9.35 -9.45 -7.12
C ASN A 341 -8.09 -10.20 -7.62
N VAL A 342 -8.21 -11.52 -7.66
CA VAL A 342 -7.11 -12.44 -8.02
C VAL A 342 -7.24 -12.83 -9.49
N GLY A 343 -6.18 -12.73 -10.29
CA GLY A 343 -6.20 -13.18 -11.68
C GLY A 343 -6.23 -14.71 -11.77
N GLY A 344 -7.39 -15.26 -12.14
CA GLY A 344 -7.65 -16.70 -12.12
C GLY A 344 -6.82 -17.53 -13.12
N GLY A 345 -6.25 -16.89 -14.14
CA GLY A 345 -5.37 -17.55 -15.11
C GLY A 345 -3.96 -17.83 -14.58
N ALA A 346 -3.42 -16.89 -13.81
CA ALA A 346 -2.04 -16.92 -13.31
C ALA A 346 -1.93 -17.45 -11.87
N ALA A 347 -2.88 -17.10 -10.99
CA ALA A 347 -2.85 -17.49 -9.59
C ALA A 347 -2.97 -19.01 -9.39
N ALA A 348 -2.40 -19.51 -8.30
CA ALA A 348 -2.53 -20.90 -7.92
C ALA A 348 -3.94 -21.21 -7.39
N LYS A 349 -4.36 -22.47 -7.52
CA LYS A 349 -5.58 -22.94 -6.86
C LYS A 349 -5.43 -22.79 -5.34
N GLY A 350 -6.45 -22.27 -4.66
CA GLY A 350 -6.42 -22.05 -3.21
C GLY A 350 -5.91 -20.66 -2.79
N THR A 351 -5.52 -19.79 -3.74
CA THR A 351 -4.97 -18.46 -3.43
C THR A 351 -5.95 -17.60 -2.64
N VAL A 352 -7.23 -17.56 -3.02
CA VAL A 352 -8.24 -16.76 -2.32
C VAL A 352 -8.41 -17.25 -0.89
N GLU A 353 -8.58 -18.55 -0.69
CA GLU A 353 -8.77 -19.18 0.62
C GLU A 353 -7.58 -18.92 1.54
N LYS A 354 -6.35 -19.02 1.00
CA LYS A 354 -5.15 -18.78 1.79
C LYS A 354 -4.96 -17.31 2.16
N ILE A 355 -5.24 -16.38 1.24
CA ILE A 355 -5.24 -14.95 1.54
C ILE A 355 -6.21 -14.64 2.68
N VAL A 356 -7.44 -15.18 2.63
CA VAL A 356 -8.45 -14.96 3.66
C VAL A 356 -7.99 -15.51 5.01
N GLU A 357 -7.47 -16.74 5.05
CA GLU A 357 -6.94 -17.36 6.27
C GLU A 357 -5.85 -16.51 6.91
N VAL A 358 -4.86 -16.07 6.12
CA VAL A 358 -3.72 -15.28 6.62
C VAL A 358 -4.16 -13.88 7.04
N ARG A 359 -5.08 -13.24 6.29
CA ARG A 359 -5.65 -11.94 6.65
C ARG A 359 -6.33 -11.98 8.01
N GLU A 360 -7.10 -13.03 8.30
CA GLU A 360 -7.74 -13.17 9.61
C GLU A 360 -6.71 -13.30 10.74
N LYS A 361 -5.61 -14.01 10.51
CA LYS A 361 -4.52 -14.14 11.50
C LYS A 361 -3.83 -12.81 11.76
N LEU A 362 -3.54 -12.02 10.72
CA LEU A 362 -3.00 -10.65 10.85
C LEU A 362 -3.96 -9.76 11.65
N VAL A 363 -5.24 -9.74 11.29
CA VAL A 363 -6.27 -8.94 11.99
C VAL A 363 -6.39 -9.30 13.47
N LYS A 364 -6.24 -10.58 13.82
CA LYS A 364 -6.27 -11.07 15.21
C LYS A 364 -4.95 -10.87 15.96
N GLY A 365 -3.87 -10.47 15.28
CA GLY A 365 -2.52 -10.39 15.85
C GLY A 365 -1.91 -11.76 16.16
N GLU A 366 -2.42 -12.83 15.55
CA GLU A 366 -1.87 -14.19 15.71
C GLU A 366 -0.54 -14.37 14.97
N ILE A 367 -0.31 -13.55 13.95
CA ILE A 367 0.96 -13.42 13.23
C ILE A 367 1.29 -11.94 13.05
N ASN A 368 2.58 -11.62 13.03
CA ASN A 368 3.10 -10.30 12.73
C ASN A 368 4.07 -10.42 11.56
N VAL A 369 4.01 -9.48 10.61
CA VAL A 369 4.81 -9.53 9.38
C VAL A 369 6.31 -9.54 9.70
N PHE A 370 6.76 -8.63 10.57
CA PHE A 370 8.15 -8.49 10.95
C PHE A 370 8.47 -9.11 12.32
N ASP A 371 7.98 -10.33 12.57
CA ASP A 371 8.43 -11.15 13.70
C ASP A 371 9.88 -11.61 13.46
N THR A 372 10.82 -11.18 14.30
CA THR A 372 12.26 -11.43 14.13
C THR A 372 12.63 -12.91 14.30
N LYS A 373 11.71 -13.77 14.72
CA LYS A 373 11.89 -15.22 14.71
C LYS A 373 11.76 -15.83 13.31
N THR A 374 11.19 -15.09 12.36
CA THR A 374 10.90 -15.58 11.00
C THR A 374 11.99 -15.27 9.97
N PHE A 375 12.99 -14.46 10.35
CA PHE A 375 14.11 -14.10 9.51
C PHE A 375 15.40 -13.91 10.31
N THR A 376 16.51 -13.83 9.58
CA THR A 376 17.84 -13.58 10.12
C THR A 376 18.49 -12.41 9.38
N VAL A 377 19.49 -11.81 10.01
CA VAL A 377 20.34 -10.77 9.44
C VAL A 377 21.78 -11.24 9.57
N LYS A 378 22.45 -11.53 8.46
CA LYS A 378 23.82 -12.07 8.44
C LYS A 378 23.92 -13.35 9.29
N ASP A 379 22.97 -14.26 9.09
CA ASP A 379 22.82 -15.55 9.77
C ASP A 379 22.60 -15.44 11.30
N LYS A 380 22.19 -14.26 11.78
CA LYS A 380 21.93 -14.00 13.20
C LYS A 380 20.51 -13.53 13.44
N LYS A 381 19.98 -13.83 14.63
CA LYS A 381 18.70 -13.30 15.09
C LYS A 381 18.83 -11.79 15.32
N LEU A 382 17.81 -11.03 14.89
CA LEU A 382 17.69 -9.62 15.21
C LEU A 382 16.97 -9.44 16.56
N GLU A 383 17.67 -8.95 17.57
CA GLU A 383 17.13 -8.79 18.92
C GLU A 383 16.76 -7.34 19.25
N THR A 384 17.52 -6.38 18.72
CA THR A 384 17.31 -4.94 18.93
C THR A 384 17.57 -4.20 17.63
N TYR A 385 16.87 -3.09 17.41
CA TYR A 385 17.09 -2.26 16.25
C TYR A 385 16.70 -0.81 16.54
N MET A 386 17.68 0.09 16.40
CA MET A 386 17.45 1.52 16.51
C MET A 386 17.16 2.04 15.09
N ALA A 387 15.93 2.48 14.84
CA ALA A 387 15.53 3.07 13.57
C ALA A 387 15.64 4.60 13.63
N ASN A 388 15.77 5.22 12.47
CA ASN A 388 15.60 6.67 12.30
C ASN A 388 14.10 6.97 12.13
N VAL A 389 13.47 7.50 13.18
CA VAL A 389 12.04 7.81 13.17
C VAL A 389 11.80 9.31 13.07
N ASN A 390 12.57 10.12 13.81
CA ASN A 390 12.36 11.56 13.82
C ASN A 390 13.17 12.22 12.72
N PHE A 391 12.49 13.00 11.88
CA PHE A 391 13.20 13.89 10.97
C PHE A 391 13.96 14.94 11.78
N GLU A 392 15.28 14.96 11.64
CA GLU A 392 16.17 15.96 12.22
C GLU A 392 17.03 16.59 11.10
N ASP A 393 16.81 17.88 10.81
CA ASP A 393 17.51 18.57 9.73
C ASP A 393 19.04 18.57 9.94
N ASP A 394 19.79 18.11 8.93
CA ASP A 394 21.25 18.08 8.87
C ASP A 394 21.89 19.47 8.58
N GLY A 395 21.06 20.50 8.42
CA GLY A 395 21.44 21.85 8.04
C GLY A 395 21.32 22.13 6.54
N THR A 396 20.93 21.14 5.74
CA THR A 396 20.69 21.27 4.30
C THR A 396 19.22 21.14 3.89
N GLY A 397 18.32 20.99 4.88
CA GLY A 397 16.91 20.69 4.65
C GLY A 397 16.64 19.20 4.43
N LYS A 398 17.62 18.34 4.73
CA LYS A 398 17.53 16.88 4.66
C LYS A 398 17.64 16.28 6.05
N ASP A 399 17.13 15.07 6.21
CA ASP A 399 17.25 14.34 7.45
C ASP A 399 18.71 13.94 7.74
N ASN A 400 19.13 14.00 8.99
CA ASN A 400 20.47 13.61 9.44
C ASN A 400 20.66 12.08 9.49
N ASN A 401 19.59 11.32 9.23
CA ASN A 401 19.56 9.86 9.18
C ASN A 401 20.05 9.17 10.46
N LYS A 402 19.96 9.85 11.60
CA LYS A 402 20.44 9.32 12.87
C LYS A 402 19.38 8.41 13.49
N ALA A 403 19.76 7.17 13.74
CA ALA A 403 18.92 6.24 14.49
C ALA A 403 18.64 6.77 15.91
N ASP A 404 17.37 6.81 16.30
CA ASP A 404 16.90 7.49 17.51
C ASP A 404 15.84 6.73 18.31
N THR A 405 15.21 5.70 17.73
CA THR A 405 14.07 5.01 18.32
C THR A 405 14.25 3.50 18.28
N GLN A 406 14.12 2.84 19.43
CA GLN A 406 14.11 1.38 19.50
C GLN A 406 12.75 0.87 19.03
N VAL A 407 12.73 0.05 17.98
CA VAL A 407 11.49 -0.33 17.28
C VAL A 407 11.16 -1.81 17.38
N ILE A 408 11.98 -2.60 18.06
CA ILE A 408 11.67 -4.00 18.38
C ILE A 408 11.05 -4.06 19.77
N ASP A 409 9.83 -4.60 19.84
CA ASP A 409 9.10 -4.78 21.09
C ASP A 409 9.63 -5.95 21.93
N GLU A 410 9.09 -6.10 23.14
CA GLU A 410 9.42 -7.20 24.05
C GLU A 410 9.10 -8.61 23.53
N ASN A 411 8.24 -8.73 22.50
CA ASN A 411 7.86 -10.01 21.90
C ASN A 411 8.78 -10.40 20.73
N GLY A 412 9.68 -9.50 20.32
CA GLY A 412 10.57 -9.66 19.18
C GLY A 412 9.90 -9.30 17.85
N VAL A 413 8.95 -8.37 17.84
CA VAL A 413 8.31 -7.84 16.63
C VAL A 413 8.89 -6.47 16.31
N PHE A 414 9.31 -6.27 15.06
CA PHE A 414 9.64 -4.92 14.57
C PHE A 414 8.33 -4.16 14.29
N CYS A 415 8.08 -3.11 15.07
CA CYS A 415 6.90 -2.28 14.98
C CYS A 415 7.13 -1.14 13.99
N GLU A 416 6.84 -1.32 12.70
CA GLU A 416 7.21 -0.39 11.62
C GLU A 416 6.49 0.97 11.61
N SER A 417 5.28 1.06 12.13
CA SER A 417 4.48 2.28 12.04
C SER A 417 3.75 2.51 13.35
N THR A 418 4.50 2.57 14.45
CA THR A 418 3.96 2.85 15.79
C THR A 418 4.37 4.20 16.33
N HIS A 419 5.51 4.72 15.88
CA HIS A 419 6.03 6.02 16.31
C HIS A 419 5.76 7.16 15.32
N ARG A 420 5.46 6.81 14.06
CA ARG A 420 4.96 7.70 13.00
C ARG A 420 4.20 6.87 11.96
N SER A 421 3.48 7.54 11.07
CA SER A 421 2.72 6.87 10.02
C SER A 421 3.59 6.32 8.90
N ALA A 422 4.59 7.06 8.44
CA ALA A 422 5.51 6.63 7.39
C ALA A 422 6.40 5.44 7.81
N PRO A 423 6.68 4.49 6.90
CA PRO A 423 7.54 3.34 7.19
C PRO A 423 8.94 3.74 7.65
N TYR A 424 9.52 2.92 8.53
CA TYR A 424 10.92 3.03 8.95
C TYR A 424 11.62 1.66 9.04
N PHE A 425 11.06 0.61 8.41
CA PHE A 425 11.77 -0.65 8.25
C PHE A 425 12.82 -0.53 7.14
N ASP A 426 14.09 -0.62 7.50
CA ASP A 426 15.25 -0.54 6.61
C ASP A 426 16.23 -1.72 6.81
N VAL A 427 15.78 -2.81 7.44
CA VAL A 427 16.61 -3.97 7.75
C VAL A 427 16.85 -4.84 6.51
N GLU A 428 18.12 -5.12 6.20
CA GLU A 428 18.51 -6.09 5.18
C GLU A 428 18.53 -7.52 5.75
N ILE A 429 17.51 -8.31 5.42
CA ILE A 429 17.36 -9.69 5.90
C ILE A 429 17.91 -10.74 4.93
N ASP A 430 18.24 -11.94 5.44
CA ASP A 430 18.81 -13.02 4.65
C ASP A 430 17.82 -13.62 3.64
N GLY A 431 18.37 -14.01 2.48
CA GLY A 431 17.64 -14.57 1.32
C GLY A 431 17.07 -13.53 0.36
N ILE A 432 17.29 -12.24 0.64
CA ILE A 432 17.10 -11.13 -0.30
C ILE A 432 18.49 -10.66 -0.77
N LYS A 433 18.66 -10.49 -2.08
CA LYS A 433 19.88 -9.98 -2.70
C LYS A 433 19.59 -8.70 -3.46
N LEU A 434 20.15 -7.59 -2.99
CA LEU A 434 20.16 -6.33 -3.75
C LEU A 434 21.22 -6.40 -4.85
N LEU A 435 20.80 -6.27 -6.11
CA LEU A 435 21.67 -6.28 -7.28
C LEU A 435 22.39 -4.93 -7.48
N ASP A 436 21.77 -3.86 -7.02
CA ASP A 436 22.29 -2.49 -7.00
C ASP A 436 21.77 -1.75 -5.75
N ARG A 437 22.45 -0.65 -5.40
CA ARG A 437 22.25 0.09 -4.12
C ARG A 437 22.38 1.60 -4.28
N LYS A 438 22.31 2.11 -5.51
CA LYS A 438 22.77 3.47 -5.84
C LYS A 438 21.75 4.57 -5.51
N TYR A 439 20.51 4.22 -5.18
CA TYR A 439 19.34 5.08 -5.36
C TYR A 439 18.70 5.57 -4.08
#